data_AF-A0A1X1RK78-F1
#
_entry.id   AF-A0A1X1RK78-F1
#
_cell.length_a   1.000
_cell.length_b   1.000
_cell.length_c   1.000
_cell.angle_alpha   90.00
_cell.angle_beta   90.00
_cell.angle_gamma   90.00
#
_symmetry.space_group_name_H-M   'P 1'
#
loop_
_entity.id
_entity.type
_entity.pdbx_description
1 polymer ?
#
loop_
_entity_poly.entity_id
_entity_poly.type
_entity_poly.pdbx_seq_one_letter_code
_entity_poly.pdbx_strand_id
1 'polypeptide(L)'
;MDASNVYADLDGISTDAAGLKSISDAQGGAMNYLASTLDDAARALRSPAAGIALQRVGADLHQAGMQMGATFSDQGDMMSGNTGIYDNADQDAGSHISSLDALT
;
A
#
# COMPACT_ATOMS: atom_id res chain seq x y z
N MET A 1 4.33 -2.61 -29.81
CA MET A 1 4.31 -3.15 -28.44
C MET A 1 3.52 -4.42 -28.50
N ASP A 2 4.07 -5.52 -28.02
CA ASP A 2 3.42 -6.84 -27.99
C ASP A 2 2.53 -6.92 -26.74
N ALA A 3 1.32 -7.45 -26.88
CA ALA A 3 0.35 -7.59 -25.78
C ALA A 3 0.94 -8.41 -24.61
N SER A 4 1.81 -9.38 -24.93
CA SER A 4 2.51 -10.21 -23.94
C SER A 4 3.33 -9.42 -22.90
N ASN A 5 3.91 -8.29 -23.30
CA ASN A 5 4.66 -7.41 -22.37
C ASN A 5 3.72 -6.61 -21.47
N VAL A 6 2.54 -6.22 -21.94
CA VAL A 6 1.57 -5.48 -21.13
C VAL A 6 1.03 -6.37 -20.01
N TYR A 7 0.72 -7.65 -20.29
CA TYR A 7 0.32 -8.61 -19.26
C TYR A 7 1.41 -8.83 -18.20
N ALA A 8 2.67 -9.00 -18.63
CA ALA A 8 3.77 -9.19 -17.70
C ALA A 8 4.01 -7.96 -16.81
N ASP A 9 3.87 -6.75 -17.37
CA ASP A 9 3.99 -5.50 -16.63
C ASP A 9 2.85 -5.32 -15.62
N LEU A 10 1.61 -5.71 -15.97
CA LEU A 10 0.45 -5.63 -15.07
C LEU A 10 0.51 -6.64 -13.93
N ASP A 11 0.96 -7.86 -14.21
CA ASP A 11 1.13 -8.90 -13.19
C ASP A 11 2.29 -8.54 -12.24
N GLY A 12 3.32 -7.89 -12.76
CA GLY A 12 4.38 -7.25 -11.97
C GLY A 12 3.85 -6.16 -11.04
N ILE A 13 3.02 -5.24 -11.56
CA ILE A 13 2.39 -4.16 -10.78
C ILE A 13 1.49 -4.72 -9.67
N SER A 14 0.70 -5.77 -9.98
CA SER A 14 -0.14 -6.48 -9.00
C SER A 14 0.69 -7.09 -7.87
N THR A 15 1.78 -7.76 -8.24
CA THR A 15 2.71 -8.38 -7.28
C THR A 15 3.39 -7.33 -6.40
N ASP A 16 3.83 -6.22 -6.99
CA ASP A 16 4.43 -5.10 -6.28
C ASP A 16 3.44 -4.42 -5.32
N ALA A 17 2.17 -4.29 -5.72
CA ALA A 17 1.11 -3.76 -4.85
C ALA A 17 0.89 -4.64 -3.60
N ALA A 18 0.84 -5.96 -3.79
CA ALA A 18 0.72 -6.91 -2.67
C ALA A 18 1.96 -6.84 -1.75
N GLY A 19 3.15 -6.71 -2.33
CA GLY A 19 4.40 -6.52 -1.58
C GLY A 19 4.40 -5.22 -0.77
N LEU A 20 4.00 -4.11 -1.36
CA LEU A 20 3.88 -2.81 -0.70
C LEU A 20 2.87 -2.83 0.44
N LYS A 21 1.72 -3.48 0.25
CA LYS A 21 0.73 -3.68 1.32
C LYS A 21 1.32 -4.45 2.51
N SER A 22 2.00 -5.57 2.24
CA SER A 22 2.64 -6.37 3.30
C SER A 22 3.73 -5.59 4.04
N ILE A 23 4.51 -4.77 3.35
CA ILE A 23 5.52 -3.90 3.97
C ILE A 23 4.84 -2.82 4.83
N SER A 24 3.75 -2.23 4.34
CA SER A 24 2.96 -1.24 5.06
C SER A 24 2.37 -1.79 6.35
N ASP A 25 1.76 -2.98 6.30
CA ASP A 25 1.19 -3.64 7.49
C ASP A 25 2.28 -3.92 8.54
N ALA A 26 3.45 -4.38 8.11
CA ALA A 26 4.60 -4.58 8.99
C ALA A 26 5.11 -3.27 9.62
N GLN A 27 5.17 -2.18 8.83
CA GLN A 27 5.54 -0.85 9.33
C GLN A 27 4.51 -0.31 10.32
N GLY A 28 3.21 -0.47 10.07
CA GLY A 28 2.14 -0.10 10.99
C GLY A 28 2.25 -0.85 12.32
N GLY A 29 2.52 -2.16 12.27
CA GLY A 29 2.78 -2.98 13.45
C GLY A 29 3.99 -2.50 14.26
N ALA A 30 5.11 -2.23 13.59
CA ALA A 30 6.33 -1.72 14.22
C ALA A 30 6.13 -0.34 14.87
N MET A 31 5.38 0.54 14.22
CA MET A 31 5.04 1.87 14.73
C MET A 31 4.16 1.80 15.98
N ASN A 32 3.16 0.92 15.99
CA ASN A 32 2.33 0.66 17.17
C ASN A 32 3.15 0.11 18.34
N TYR A 33 4.06 -0.82 18.06
CA TYR A 33 4.98 -1.37 19.06
C TYR A 33 5.91 -0.30 19.64
N LEU A 34 6.48 0.57 18.79
CA LEU A 34 7.29 1.70 19.20
C LEU A 34 6.49 2.68 20.08
N ALA A 35 5.29 3.06 19.67
CA ALA A 35 4.43 3.95 20.46
C ALA A 35 4.13 3.38 21.86
N SER A 36 3.81 2.08 21.95
CA SER A 36 3.60 1.41 23.24
C SER A 36 4.87 1.41 24.10
N THR A 37 6.02 1.12 23.50
CA THR A 37 7.31 1.10 24.19
C THR A 37 7.66 2.49 24.74
N LEU A 38 7.35 3.55 24.00
CA LEU A 38 7.60 4.92 24.42
C LEU A 38 6.66 5.35 25.56
N ASP A 39 5.40 4.91 25.58
CA ASP A 39 4.49 5.20 26.71
C ASP A 39 4.94 4.49 27.99
N ASP A 40 5.41 3.24 27.89
CA ASP A 40 5.99 2.52 29.02
C ASP A 40 7.28 3.19 29.52
N ALA A 41 8.16 3.62 28.61
CA ALA A 41 9.37 4.37 28.95
C ALA A 41 9.04 5.72 29.60
N ALA A 42 8.00 6.42 29.12
CA ALA A 42 7.52 7.66 29.70
C ALA A 42 7.08 7.49 31.16
N ARG A 43 6.37 6.41 31.47
CA ARG A 43 5.91 6.08 32.83
C ARG A 43 7.06 5.71 33.77
N ALA A 44 8.12 5.10 33.24
CA ALA A 44 9.31 4.73 34.00
C ALA A 44 10.21 5.93 34.34
N LEU A 45 10.05 7.06 33.64
CA LEU A 45 10.89 8.25 33.85
C LEU A 45 10.45 9.05 35.08
N ARG A 46 11.43 9.37 35.93
CA ARG A 46 11.25 10.25 37.10
C ARG A 46 11.05 11.72 36.75
N SER A 47 11.45 12.12 35.54
CA SER A 47 11.32 13.51 35.07
C SER A 47 9.99 13.70 34.34
N PRO A 48 9.07 14.54 34.85
CA PRO A 48 7.78 14.79 34.21
C PRO A 48 7.92 15.33 32.79
N ALA A 49 8.92 16.19 32.55
CA ALA A 49 9.17 16.76 31.22
C ALA A 49 9.63 15.70 30.20
N ALA A 50 10.43 14.72 30.63
CA ALA A 50 10.88 13.63 29.76
C ALA A 50 9.75 12.66 29.44
N GLY A 51 8.88 12.36 30.41
CA GLY A 51 7.68 11.54 30.20
C GLY A 51 6.73 12.18 29.19
N ILE A 52 6.43 13.47 29.34
CA ILE A 52 5.57 14.20 28.40
C ILE A 52 6.17 14.23 26.98
N ALA A 53 7.49 14.42 26.86
CA ALA A 53 8.15 14.41 25.55
C ALA A 53 8.01 13.06 24.84
N LEU A 54 8.18 11.95 25.58
CA LEU A 54 8.03 10.60 25.03
C LEU A 54 6.59 10.27 24.66
N GLN A 55 5.61 10.69 25.47
CA GLN A 55 4.20 10.55 25.12
C GLN A 55 3.86 11.29 23.82
N ARG A 56 4.43 12.48 23.62
CA ARG A 56 4.25 13.24 22.37
C ARG A 56 4.85 12.51 21.18
N VAL A 57 6.08 12.02 21.30
CA VAL A 57 6.72 11.24 20.23
C VAL A 57 5.93 9.97 19.92
N GLY A 58 5.42 9.27 20.94
CA GLY A 58 4.57 8.10 20.75
C GLY A 58 3.27 8.42 20.02
N ALA A 59 2.61 9.53 20.38
CA ALA A 59 1.39 10.00 19.72
C ALA A 59 1.64 10.40 18.25
N ASP A 60 2.71 11.15 17.99
CA ASP A 60 3.10 11.58 16.65
C ASP A 60 3.43 10.36 15.76
N LEU A 61 4.17 9.38 16.30
CA LEU A 61 4.45 8.12 15.61
C LEU A 61 3.15 7.36 15.31
N HIS A 62 2.25 7.22 16.28
CA HIS A 62 0.99 6.52 16.06
C HIS A 62 0.16 7.16 14.95
N GLN A 63 0.03 8.50 14.98
CA GLN A 63 -0.70 9.24 13.94
C GLN A 63 -0.04 9.10 12.56
N ALA A 64 1.29 9.22 12.47
CA ALA A 64 2.01 9.03 11.23
C ALA A 64 1.85 7.60 10.68
N GLY A 65 1.81 6.60 11.57
CA GLY A 65 1.58 5.20 11.22
C GLY A 65 0.20 4.97 10.62
N MET A 66 -0.84 5.56 11.22
CA MET A 66 -2.20 5.50 10.68
C MET A 66 -2.32 6.17 9.31
N GLN A 67 -1.72 7.36 9.13
CA GLN A 67 -1.75 8.06 7.83
C GLN A 67 -1.01 7.28 6.74
N MET A 68 0.15 6.71 7.05
CA MET A 68 0.86 5.85 6.11
C MET A 68 0.04 4.62 5.75
N GLY A 69 -0.52 3.90 6.73
CA GLY A 69 -1.36 2.73 6.49
C GLY A 69 -2.56 3.04 5.57
N ALA A 70 -3.23 4.17 5.79
CA ALA A 70 -4.33 4.61 4.93
C ALA A 70 -3.85 4.89 3.49
N THR A 71 -2.75 5.64 3.34
CA THR A 71 -2.19 5.99 2.02
C THR A 71 -1.78 4.74 1.22
N PHE A 72 -1.19 3.75 1.89
CA PHE A 72 -0.81 2.49 1.24
C PHE A 72 -2.01 1.62 0.89
N SER A 73 -3.06 1.63 1.71
CA SER A 73 -4.32 0.95 1.36
C SER A 73 -4.93 1.57 0.10
N ASP A 74 -5.04 2.90 0.06
CA ASP A 74 -5.58 3.63 -1.10
C ASP A 74 -4.75 3.37 -2.36
N GLN A 75 -3.41 3.35 -2.24
CA GLN A 75 -2.53 2.99 -3.35
C GLN A 75 -2.75 1.55 -3.83
N GLY A 76 -2.90 0.60 -2.92
CA GLY A 76 -3.21 -0.79 -3.26
C GLY A 76 -4.53 -0.92 -4.03
N ASP A 77 -5.56 -0.22 -3.58
CA ASP A 77 -6.88 -0.22 -4.24
C ASP A 77 -6.81 0.42 -5.63
N MET A 78 -6.07 1.53 -5.80
CA MET A 78 -5.84 2.15 -7.11
C MET A 78 -5.06 1.24 -8.06
N MET A 79 -4.01 0.57 -7.58
CA MET A 79 -3.24 -0.37 -8.39
C MET A 79 -4.10 -1.55 -8.83
N SER A 80 -4.88 -2.14 -7.90
CA SER A 80 -5.83 -3.21 -8.23
C SER A 80 -6.89 -2.76 -9.24
N GLY A 81 -7.42 -1.54 -9.09
CA GLY A 81 -8.39 -0.96 -10.02
C GLY A 81 -7.82 -0.76 -11.43
N ASN A 82 -6.57 -0.30 -11.53
CA ASN A 82 -5.90 -0.13 -12.81
C ASN A 82 -5.76 -1.47 -13.56
N THR A 83 -5.36 -2.55 -12.87
CA THR A 83 -5.31 -3.90 -13.48
C THR A 83 -6.64 -4.29 -14.13
N GLY A 84 -7.77 -4.07 -13.43
CA GLY A 84 -9.09 -4.38 -13.97
C GLY A 84 -9.47 -3.51 -15.18
N ILE A 85 -9.03 -2.25 -15.24
CA ILE A 85 -9.26 -1.38 -16.41
C ILE A 85 -8.48 -1.92 -17.62
N TYR A 86 -7.22 -2.30 -17.42
CA TYR A 86 -6.38 -2.81 -18.51
C TYR A 86 -6.85 -4.17 -19.01
N ASP A 87 -7.23 -5.10 -18.12
CA ASP A 87 -7.78 -6.41 -18.51
C ASP A 87 -9.05 -6.27 -19.37
N ASN A 88 -9.94 -5.34 -19.00
CA ASN A 88 -11.15 -5.09 -19.78
C ASN A 88 -10.85 -4.45 -21.14
N ALA A 89 -9.93 -3.47 -21.18
CA ALA A 89 -9.52 -2.82 -22.43
C ALA A 89 -8.88 -3.82 -23.41
N ASP A 90 -8.12 -4.79 -22.89
CA ASP A 90 -7.52 -5.86 -23.68
C ASP A 90 -8.54 -6.87 -24.20
N GLN A 91 -9.52 -7.27 -23.38
CA GLN A 91 -10.61 -8.13 -23.84
C GLN A 91 -11.42 -7.45 -24.96
N ASP A 92 -11.73 -6.17 -24.79
CA ASP A 92 -12.42 -5.38 -25.81
C ASP A 92 -11.58 -5.30 -27.11
N ALA A 93 -10.28 -4.98 -27.00
CA ALA A 93 -9.39 -4.91 -28.17
C ALA A 93 -9.26 -6.26 -28.88
N GLY A 94 -9.10 -7.37 -28.13
CA GLY A 94 -9.05 -8.72 -28.68
C GLY A 94 -10.35 -9.12 -29.39
N SER A 95 -11.50 -8.72 -28.84
CA SER A 95 -12.80 -8.95 -29.48
C SER A 95 -12.94 -8.19 -30.81
N HIS A 96 -12.45 -6.95 -30.87
CA HIS A 96 -12.44 -6.14 -32.08
C HIS A 96 -11.52 -6.71 -33.15
N ILE A 97 -10.31 -7.13 -32.79
CA ILE A 97 -9.37 -7.77 -33.73
C ILE A 97 -9.97 -9.06 -34.28
N SER A 98 -10.52 -9.91 -33.42
CA SER A 98 -11.17 -11.16 -33.84
C SER A 98 -12.36 -10.90 -34.78
N SER A 99 -13.12 -9.83 -34.55
CA SER A 99 -14.24 -9.45 -35.42
C SER A 99 -13.79 -8.94 -36.79
N LEU A 100 -12.64 -8.26 -36.88
CA LEU A 100 -12.06 -7.81 -38.14
C LEU A 100 -11.50 -8.97 -38.96
N ASP A 101 -10.83 -9.91 -38.30
CA ASP A 101 -10.27 -11.12 -38.95
C ASP A 101 -11.38 -12.02 -39.51
N ALA A 102 -12.56 -12.05 -38.88
CA ALA A 102 -13.74 -12.75 -39.38
C ALA A 102 -14.45 -12.06 -40.56
N LEU A 103 -14.07 -10.82 -40.90
CA LEU A 103 -14.63 -10.05 -42.02
C LEU A 103 -13.73 -10.08 -43.28
N THR A 104 -12.53 -10.67 -43.19
CA THR A 104 -11.58 -10.88 -44.29
C THR A 104 -11.59 -12.32 -44.78
#